data_AF-A0A2S2NUU6-F1
#
_entry.id   AF-A0A2S2NUU6-F1
#
_cell.length_a   1.000
_cell.length_b   1.000
_cell.length_c   1.000
_cell.angle_alpha   90.00
_cell.angle_beta   90.00
_cell.angle_gamma   90.00
#
_symmetry.space_group_name_H-M   'P 1'
#
loop_
_entity.id
_entity.type
_entity.pdbx_description
1 polymer ?
#
loop_
_entity_poly.entity_id
_entity_poly.type
_entity_poly.pdbx_seq_one_letter_code
_entity_poly.pdbx_strand_id
1 'polypeptide(L)'
;MIIVMESLNDSLKKNMLDSSQAIKRLTEMKENYYPDYRLNGGSVLALSISQILIKEMLSTWDPLQDPTMPFEELKKWKELLTLNEPCAVGYQSSDEFQTLIWQEWVPQVQKACGQWKCRDYNSMLKLVEQSAELIPTDIITKVLENMILPQIQSEVEQWDPLTDLVPIHLWIHPWLPYLSKHFETIVYPTLRQKLSVALNAWHPSDSSAKLMLQPWINVFQQGYMEAFLIKNIVPKLQAALHAFVINPHHQQLDNWNWVNAWSDVLPLPTLVELLDQHFFPKWLKTLTMWINMNPNHEQISNWYTGWKSLMPPVIVEHPTIKGRFHSALDIMSRAVGGPSMPQPPPPPTIH
;
A
#
# COMPACT_ATOMS: atom_id res chain seq x y z
N MET A 1 26.25 -38.20 -34.89
CA MET A 1 25.48 -37.02 -34.45
C MET A 1 24.18 -36.84 -35.25
N ILE A 2 24.22 -36.65 -36.57
CA ILE A 2 23.02 -36.51 -37.43
C ILE A 2 22.03 -37.68 -37.26
N ILE A 3 22.52 -38.94 -37.25
CA ILE A 3 21.69 -40.14 -37.02
C ILE A 3 20.99 -40.10 -35.64
N VAL A 4 21.64 -39.52 -34.62
CA VAL A 4 21.08 -39.41 -33.27
C VAL A 4 20.01 -38.30 -33.23
N MET A 5 20.23 -37.19 -33.93
CA MET A 5 19.22 -36.14 -34.11
C MET A 5 18.00 -36.62 -34.88
N GLU A 6 18.19 -37.38 -35.97
CA GLU A 6 17.10 -37.99 -36.74
C GLU A 6 16.32 -39.00 -35.91
N SER A 7 17.02 -39.85 -35.13
CA SER A 7 16.38 -40.79 -34.21
C SER A 7 15.58 -40.09 -33.11
N LEU A 8 16.09 -39.01 -32.54
CA LEU A 8 15.38 -38.20 -31.55
C LEU A 8 14.14 -37.54 -32.16
N ASN A 9 14.26 -36.96 -33.36
CA ASN A 9 13.16 -36.32 -34.08
C ASN A 9 12.08 -37.34 -34.49
N ASP A 10 12.46 -38.54 -34.91
CA ASP A 10 11.52 -39.62 -35.23
C ASP A 10 10.82 -40.18 -33.99
N SER A 11 11.53 -40.25 -32.87
CA SER A 11 10.97 -40.72 -31.60
C SER A 11 10.06 -39.66 -30.95
N LEU A 12 10.37 -38.36 -31.17
CA LEU A 12 9.50 -37.22 -30.86
C LEU A 12 8.19 -37.29 -31.67
N LYS A 13 8.27 -37.50 -32.99
CA LYS A 13 7.09 -37.66 -33.86
C LYS A 13 6.19 -38.85 -33.47
N LYS A 14 6.76 -39.85 -32.78
CA LYS A 14 6.04 -41.04 -32.32
C LYS A 14 5.50 -40.93 -30.89
N ASN A 15 5.73 -39.81 -30.19
CA ASN A 15 5.35 -39.60 -28.79
C ASN A 15 5.89 -40.69 -27.83
N MET A 16 7.07 -41.24 -28.15
CA MET A 16 7.69 -42.35 -27.41
C MET A 16 8.84 -41.88 -26.50
N LEU A 17 9.05 -40.57 -26.35
CA LEU A 17 10.12 -40.03 -25.52
C LEU A 17 9.63 -39.70 -24.12
N ASP A 18 10.28 -40.32 -23.14
CA ASP A 18 10.22 -39.85 -21.75
C ASP A 18 11.22 -38.70 -21.52
N SER A 19 10.88 -37.75 -20.64
CA SER A 19 11.69 -36.55 -20.41
C SER A 19 13.09 -36.87 -19.89
N SER A 20 13.21 -37.89 -19.03
CA SER A 20 14.51 -38.33 -18.51
C SER A 20 15.43 -38.87 -19.62
N GLN A 21 14.86 -39.58 -20.59
CA GLN A 21 15.59 -40.14 -21.73
C GLN A 21 15.98 -39.04 -22.73
N ALA A 22 15.09 -38.06 -22.94
CA ALA A 22 15.34 -36.88 -23.75
C ALA A 22 16.56 -36.10 -23.25
N ILE A 23 16.52 -35.73 -21.97
CA ILE A 23 17.57 -34.94 -21.31
C ILE A 23 18.89 -35.70 -21.35
N LYS A 24 18.91 -36.99 -21.03
CA LYS A 24 20.13 -37.80 -21.05
C LYS A 24 20.79 -37.82 -22.44
N ARG A 25 20.02 -38.12 -23.49
CA ARG A 25 20.56 -38.19 -24.87
C ARG A 25 21.03 -36.84 -25.37
N LEU A 26 20.30 -35.76 -25.07
CA LEU A 26 20.70 -34.42 -25.45
C LEU A 26 21.94 -33.96 -24.68
N THR A 27 22.07 -34.32 -23.41
CA THR A 27 23.27 -34.04 -22.59
C THR A 27 24.50 -34.78 -23.11
N GLU A 28 24.37 -36.10 -23.38
CA GLU A 28 25.44 -36.90 -23.99
C GLU A 28 25.86 -36.32 -25.36
N MET A 29 24.92 -35.79 -26.15
CA MET A 29 25.22 -35.16 -27.43
C MET A 29 25.93 -33.81 -27.25
N LYS A 30 25.52 -33.00 -26.27
CA LYS A 30 26.15 -31.71 -25.92
C LYS A 30 27.58 -31.92 -25.43
N GLU A 31 27.81 -32.92 -24.58
CA GLU A 31 29.14 -33.21 -24.00
C GLU A 31 30.11 -33.84 -25.01
N ASN A 32 29.65 -34.82 -25.79
CA ASN A 32 30.54 -35.58 -26.70
C ASN A 32 30.77 -34.90 -28.05
N TYR A 33 29.87 -34.00 -28.48
CA TYR A 33 29.88 -33.41 -29.84
C TYR A 33 29.52 -31.91 -29.83
N TYR A 34 30.05 -31.12 -28.89
CA TYR A 34 29.68 -29.71 -28.72
C TYR A 34 29.81 -28.80 -29.98
N PRO A 35 30.90 -28.86 -30.78
CA PRO A 35 31.03 -27.99 -31.96
C PRO A 35 29.95 -28.30 -33.01
N ASP A 36 29.68 -29.57 -33.24
CA ASP A 36 28.63 -30.02 -34.15
C ASP A 36 27.24 -29.70 -33.59
N TYR A 37 27.05 -29.76 -32.26
CA TYR A 37 25.80 -29.44 -31.56
C TYR A 37 25.38 -28.02 -31.83
N ARG A 38 26.34 -27.10 -31.78
CA ARG A 38 26.12 -25.69 -32.06
C ARG A 38 25.85 -25.43 -33.55
N LEU A 39 26.66 -26.03 -34.43
CA LEU A 39 26.59 -25.78 -35.88
C LEU A 39 25.34 -26.38 -36.53
N ASN A 40 24.85 -27.51 -36.03
CA ASN A 40 23.72 -28.25 -36.62
C ASN A 40 22.38 -27.99 -35.93
N GLY A 41 22.23 -26.88 -35.19
CA GLY A 41 20.95 -26.49 -34.58
C GLY A 41 20.51 -27.39 -33.42
N GLY A 42 21.45 -27.97 -32.68
CA GLY A 42 21.15 -28.81 -31.51
C GLY A 42 20.35 -28.09 -30.42
N SER A 43 20.57 -26.79 -30.24
CA SER A 43 19.77 -25.98 -29.30
C SER A 43 18.31 -25.83 -29.74
N VAL A 44 18.07 -25.68 -31.05
CA VAL A 44 16.72 -25.64 -31.64
C VAL A 44 16.02 -26.99 -31.47
N LEU A 45 16.73 -28.10 -31.71
CA LEU A 45 16.18 -29.45 -31.50
C LEU A 45 15.83 -29.68 -30.02
N ALA A 46 16.72 -29.29 -29.10
CA ALA A 46 16.48 -29.37 -27.66
C ALA A 46 15.27 -28.53 -27.25
N LEU A 47 15.13 -27.31 -27.79
CA LEU A 47 13.98 -26.45 -27.57
C LEU A 47 12.68 -27.13 -28.05
N SER A 48 12.65 -27.65 -29.28
CA SER A 48 11.45 -28.33 -29.82
C SER A 48 11.04 -29.56 -29.00
N ILE A 49 12.02 -30.35 -28.54
CA ILE A 49 11.75 -31.49 -27.66
C ILE A 49 11.20 -31.02 -26.31
N SER A 50 11.84 -30.00 -25.71
CA SER A 50 11.43 -29.46 -24.42
C SER A 50 10.02 -28.88 -24.47
N GLN A 51 9.64 -28.18 -25.55
CA GLN A 51 8.30 -27.62 -25.72
C GLN A 51 7.23 -28.69 -25.65
N ILE A 52 7.40 -29.81 -26.37
CA ILE A 52 6.40 -30.89 -26.40
C ILE A 52 6.24 -31.52 -25.02
N LEU A 53 7.35 -31.87 -24.38
CA LEU A 53 7.33 -32.57 -23.09
C LEU A 53 6.83 -31.67 -21.95
N ILE A 54 7.28 -30.42 -21.91
CA ILE A 54 6.83 -29.44 -20.92
C ILE A 54 5.37 -29.10 -21.16
N LYS A 55 4.92 -28.92 -22.40
CA LYS A 55 3.51 -28.67 -22.70
C LYS A 55 2.58 -29.78 -22.19
N GLU A 56 2.97 -31.04 -22.40
CA GLU A 56 2.19 -32.19 -21.92
C GLU A 56 2.14 -32.19 -20.38
N MET A 57 3.28 -32.03 -19.72
CA MET A 57 3.37 -31.95 -18.25
C MET A 57 2.55 -30.80 -17.66
N LEU A 58 2.64 -29.62 -18.28
CA LEU A 58 1.94 -28.42 -17.84
C LEU A 58 0.43 -28.47 -18.12
N SER A 59 -0.05 -29.37 -18.99
CA SER A 59 -1.48 -29.50 -19.31
C SER A 59 -2.32 -29.95 -18.12
N THR A 60 -1.73 -30.71 -17.20
CA THR A 60 -2.37 -31.17 -15.95
C THR A 60 -2.06 -30.30 -14.74
N TRP A 61 -1.27 -29.24 -14.94
CA TRP A 61 -0.80 -28.38 -13.85
C TRP A 61 -1.87 -27.34 -13.44
N ASP A 62 -2.10 -27.21 -12.14
CA ASP A 62 -2.79 -26.06 -11.55
C ASP A 62 -1.76 -25.18 -10.80
N PRO A 63 -1.39 -24.02 -11.39
CA PRO A 63 -0.41 -23.12 -10.79
C PRO A 63 -0.80 -22.56 -9.42
N LEU A 64 -2.09 -22.49 -9.10
CA LEU A 64 -2.57 -21.89 -7.85
C LEU A 64 -2.58 -22.89 -6.69
N GLN A 65 -2.63 -24.18 -6.97
CA GLN A 65 -2.63 -25.24 -5.95
C GLN A 65 -1.21 -25.71 -5.61
N ASP A 66 -0.42 -26.04 -6.63
CA ASP A 66 0.98 -26.48 -6.47
C ASP A 66 1.90 -25.73 -7.44
N PRO A 67 2.43 -24.56 -7.05
CA PRO A 67 3.29 -23.78 -7.93
C PRO A 67 4.63 -24.45 -8.23
N THR A 68 5.07 -25.40 -7.40
CA THR A 68 6.41 -26.01 -7.49
C THR A 68 6.49 -27.22 -8.40
N MET A 69 5.36 -27.82 -8.75
CA MET A 69 5.30 -29.05 -9.56
C MET A 69 6.23 -29.04 -10.80
N PRO A 70 6.25 -28.00 -11.65
CA PRO A 70 7.07 -28.04 -12.87
C PRO A 70 8.55 -27.69 -12.64
N PHE A 71 8.95 -27.22 -11.45
CA PHE A 71 10.25 -26.57 -11.26
C PHE A 71 11.43 -27.52 -11.30
N GLU A 72 11.28 -28.73 -10.77
CA GLU A 72 12.35 -29.74 -10.84
C GLU A 72 12.70 -30.06 -12.29
N GLU A 73 11.69 -30.21 -13.14
CA GLU A 73 11.87 -30.54 -14.54
C GLU A 73 12.36 -29.34 -15.34
N LEU A 74 11.77 -28.16 -15.13
CA LEU A 74 12.22 -26.91 -15.76
C LEU A 74 13.67 -26.57 -15.41
N LYS A 75 14.15 -26.92 -14.21
CA LYS A 75 15.55 -26.72 -13.82
C LYS A 75 16.50 -27.59 -14.64
N LYS A 76 16.16 -28.86 -14.87
CA LYS A 76 16.96 -29.75 -15.74
C LYS A 76 17.01 -29.21 -17.17
N TRP A 77 15.87 -28.73 -17.69
CA TRP A 77 15.82 -28.12 -19.03
C TRP A 77 16.59 -26.80 -19.09
N LYS A 78 16.57 -25.99 -18.03
CA LYS A 78 17.38 -24.77 -17.93
C LYS A 78 18.87 -25.09 -18.07
N GLU A 79 19.39 -26.06 -17.32
CA GLU A 79 20.80 -26.47 -17.40
C GLU A 79 21.19 -26.95 -18.81
N LEU A 80 20.28 -27.62 -19.51
CA LEU A 80 20.51 -28.13 -20.86
C LEU A 80 20.47 -27.03 -21.92
N LEU A 81 19.48 -26.13 -21.85
CA LEU A 81 19.22 -25.07 -22.83
C LEU A 81 20.14 -23.87 -22.65
N THR A 82 20.68 -23.63 -21.45
CA THR A 82 21.64 -22.54 -21.25
C THR A 82 23.00 -22.91 -21.86
N LEU A 83 23.50 -22.07 -22.76
CA LEU A 83 24.85 -22.18 -23.31
C LEU A 83 25.80 -21.33 -22.45
N ASN A 84 26.84 -21.93 -21.89
CA ASN A 84 27.75 -21.28 -20.91
C ASN A 84 28.81 -20.34 -21.54
N GLU A 85 28.74 -20.03 -22.84
CA GLU A 85 29.76 -19.23 -23.51
C GLU A 85 29.28 -17.80 -23.81
N PRO A 86 30.12 -16.77 -23.60
CA PRO A 86 29.81 -15.42 -24.04
C PRO A 86 29.66 -15.41 -25.56
N CYS A 87 28.50 -14.94 -26.04
CA CYS A 87 28.27 -14.77 -27.47
C CYS A 87 29.39 -13.94 -28.10
N ALA A 88 29.84 -14.36 -29.27
CA ALA A 88 30.64 -13.50 -30.13
C ALA A 88 29.88 -12.19 -30.37
N VAL A 89 30.57 -11.06 -30.22
CA VAL A 89 30.05 -9.70 -30.35
C VAL A 89 29.15 -9.60 -31.60
N GLY A 90 27.85 -9.37 -31.41
CA GLY A 90 26.89 -9.12 -32.49
C GLY A 90 25.76 -10.14 -32.67
N TYR A 91 25.81 -11.32 -32.03
CA TYR A 91 24.67 -12.25 -31.97
C TYR A 91 24.05 -12.24 -30.57
N GLN A 92 22.80 -11.82 -30.44
CA GLN A 92 22.00 -12.13 -29.26
C GLN A 92 21.82 -13.66 -29.23
N SER A 93 22.35 -14.38 -28.23
CA SER A 93 21.83 -15.72 -27.98
C SER A 93 20.35 -15.53 -27.65
N SER A 94 19.46 -16.04 -28.49
CA SER A 94 18.09 -16.25 -28.02
C SER A 94 18.21 -17.20 -26.84
N ASP A 95 17.83 -16.77 -25.65
CA ASP A 95 17.78 -17.66 -24.50
C ASP A 95 16.66 -18.67 -24.79
N GLU A 96 17.02 -19.87 -25.24
CA GLU A 96 16.06 -20.92 -25.60
C GLU A 96 15.20 -21.28 -24.40
N PHE A 97 15.74 -21.18 -23.18
CA PHE A 97 14.97 -21.37 -21.95
C PHE A 97 13.94 -20.24 -21.76
N GLN A 98 14.30 -18.98 -21.97
CA GLN A 98 13.31 -17.88 -21.99
C GLN A 98 12.19 -18.12 -23.00
N THR A 99 12.52 -18.63 -24.18
CA THR A 99 11.55 -18.94 -25.23
C THR A 99 10.60 -20.05 -24.78
N LEU A 100 11.12 -21.12 -24.17
CA LEU A 100 10.34 -22.21 -23.61
C LEU A 100 9.38 -21.70 -22.51
N ILE A 101 9.88 -20.93 -21.56
CA ILE A 101 9.05 -20.36 -20.48
C ILE A 101 7.96 -19.45 -21.05
N TRP A 102 8.31 -18.59 -22.00
CA TRP A 102 7.35 -17.68 -22.62
C TRP A 102 6.23 -18.42 -23.36
N GLN A 103 6.54 -19.53 -24.01
CA GLN A 103 5.58 -20.26 -24.83
C GLN A 103 4.74 -21.28 -24.06
N GLU A 104 5.30 -21.91 -23.02
CA GLU A 104 4.62 -23.00 -22.32
C GLU A 104 4.18 -22.63 -20.89
N TRP A 105 5.00 -21.90 -20.14
CA TRP A 105 4.69 -21.54 -18.75
C TRP A 105 3.77 -20.33 -18.65
N VAL A 106 4.06 -19.24 -19.38
CA VAL A 106 3.26 -18.00 -19.33
C VAL A 106 1.77 -18.23 -19.67
N PRO A 107 1.39 -19.02 -20.69
CA PRO A 107 -0.02 -19.27 -20.98
C PRO A 107 -0.77 -19.99 -19.85
N GLN A 108 -0.10 -20.88 -19.10
CA GLN A 108 -0.73 -21.53 -17.95
C GLN A 108 -0.94 -20.55 -16.80
N VAL A 109 0.03 -19.68 -16.54
CA VAL A 109 -0.12 -18.61 -15.55
C VAL A 109 -1.21 -17.63 -15.97
N GLN A 110 -1.36 -17.38 -17.27
CA GLN A 110 -2.46 -16.54 -17.79
C GLN A 110 -3.82 -17.16 -17.56
N LYS A 111 -3.96 -18.46 -17.82
CA LYS A 111 -5.16 -19.21 -17.51
C LYS A 111 -5.47 -19.19 -16.00
N ALA A 112 -4.46 -19.42 -15.16
CA ALA A 112 -4.59 -19.37 -13.70
C ALA A 112 -5.00 -17.97 -13.21
N CYS A 113 -4.38 -16.92 -13.75
CA CYS A 113 -4.71 -15.53 -13.44
C CYS A 113 -6.17 -15.21 -13.79
N GLY A 114 -6.71 -15.76 -14.88
CA GLY A 114 -8.12 -15.60 -15.24
C GLY A 114 -9.11 -16.28 -14.29
N GLN A 115 -8.66 -17.23 -13.46
CA GLN A 115 -9.49 -17.93 -12.46
C GLN A 115 -9.19 -17.47 -11.03
N TRP A 116 -8.11 -16.73 -10.85
CA TRP A 116 -7.64 -16.28 -9.55
C TRP A 116 -8.59 -15.24 -8.96
N LYS A 117 -8.89 -15.39 -7.68
CA LYS A 117 -9.62 -14.40 -6.89
C LYS A 117 -8.64 -13.48 -6.21
N CYS A 118 -8.56 -12.22 -6.64
CA CYS A 118 -7.64 -11.20 -6.10
C CYS A 118 -7.67 -11.09 -4.58
N ARG A 119 -8.86 -11.24 -3.96
CA ARG A 119 -9.04 -11.17 -2.51
C ARG A 119 -8.34 -12.30 -1.75
N ASP A 120 -8.14 -13.45 -2.39
CA ASP A 120 -7.31 -14.55 -1.91
C ASP A 120 -5.92 -14.48 -2.58
N TYR A 121 -5.13 -13.50 -2.15
CA TYR A 121 -3.88 -13.15 -2.82
C TYR A 121 -2.78 -14.22 -2.68
N ASN A 122 -2.83 -15.03 -1.61
CA ASN A 122 -1.73 -15.92 -1.21
C ASN A 122 -1.33 -16.90 -2.31
N SER A 123 -2.31 -17.49 -3.01
CA SER A 123 -2.07 -18.51 -4.04
C SER A 123 -1.25 -17.96 -5.21
N MET A 124 -1.63 -16.77 -5.71
CA MET A 124 -0.90 -16.12 -6.81
C MET A 124 0.43 -15.53 -6.34
N LEU A 125 0.48 -14.96 -5.13
CA LEU A 125 1.70 -14.41 -4.56
C LEU A 125 2.77 -15.50 -4.40
N LYS A 126 2.38 -16.65 -3.84
CA LYS A 126 3.26 -17.82 -3.71
C LYS A 126 3.78 -18.31 -5.07
N LEU A 127 2.92 -18.35 -6.10
CA LEU A 127 3.35 -18.68 -7.45
C LEU A 127 4.43 -17.72 -7.95
N VAL A 128 4.24 -16.41 -7.80
CA VAL A 128 5.24 -15.41 -8.24
C VAL A 128 6.55 -15.54 -7.46
N GLU A 129 6.49 -15.64 -6.14
CA GLU A 129 7.67 -15.73 -5.26
C GLU A 129 8.50 -16.98 -5.57
N GLN A 130 7.85 -18.14 -5.67
CA GLN A 130 8.55 -19.39 -5.97
C GLN A 130 9.09 -19.39 -7.42
N SER A 131 8.35 -18.79 -8.36
CA SER A 131 8.79 -18.71 -9.76
C SER A 131 10.00 -17.79 -9.93
N ALA A 132 10.17 -16.77 -9.08
CA ALA A 132 11.29 -15.83 -9.16
C ALA A 132 12.67 -16.49 -8.98
N GLU A 133 12.75 -17.70 -8.39
CA GLU A 133 14.00 -18.45 -8.25
C GLU A 133 14.51 -19.04 -9.57
N LEU A 134 13.60 -19.42 -10.46
CA LEU A 134 13.91 -20.17 -11.68
C LEU A 134 13.67 -19.35 -12.95
N ILE A 135 12.58 -18.59 -12.97
CA ILE A 135 12.06 -17.88 -14.13
C ILE A 135 12.80 -16.54 -14.31
N PRO A 136 13.17 -16.16 -15.55
CA PRO A 136 13.80 -14.89 -15.86
C PRO A 136 13.01 -13.69 -15.35
N THR A 137 13.70 -12.73 -14.73
CA THR A 137 13.09 -11.55 -14.10
C THR A 137 12.22 -10.76 -15.08
N ASP A 138 12.63 -10.64 -16.34
CA ASP A 138 11.85 -9.92 -17.37
C ASP A 138 10.47 -10.56 -17.63
N ILE A 139 10.36 -11.88 -17.52
CA ILE A 139 9.09 -12.60 -17.67
C ILE A 139 8.23 -12.38 -16.42
N ILE A 140 8.81 -12.47 -15.22
CA ILE A 140 8.08 -12.20 -13.96
C ILE A 140 7.55 -10.76 -13.93
N THR A 141 8.35 -9.78 -14.34
CA THR A 141 7.92 -8.38 -14.46
C THR A 141 6.73 -8.24 -15.41
N LYS A 142 6.77 -8.90 -16.58
CA LYS A 142 5.63 -8.90 -17.52
C LYS A 142 4.38 -9.56 -16.94
N VAL A 143 4.51 -10.62 -16.15
CA VAL A 143 3.38 -11.26 -15.46
C VAL A 143 2.78 -10.31 -14.43
N LEU A 144 3.62 -9.67 -13.62
CA LEU A 144 3.19 -8.68 -12.63
C LEU A 144 2.45 -7.51 -13.29
N GLU A 145 3.04 -6.91 -14.31
CA GLU A 145 2.54 -5.67 -14.95
C GLU A 145 1.34 -5.92 -15.88
N ASN A 146 1.35 -6.99 -16.67
CA ASN A 146 0.35 -7.19 -17.72
C ASN A 146 -0.77 -8.16 -17.33
N MET A 147 -0.63 -8.88 -16.20
CA MET A 147 -1.59 -9.92 -15.81
C MET A 147 -2.14 -9.68 -14.41
N ILE A 148 -1.26 -9.55 -13.41
CA ILE A 148 -1.68 -9.39 -12.01
C ILE A 148 -2.21 -7.97 -11.76
N LEU A 149 -1.48 -6.94 -12.20
CA LEU A 149 -1.86 -5.55 -11.99
C LEU A 149 -3.24 -5.19 -12.60
N PRO A 150 -3.61 -5.60 -13.83
CA PRO A 150 -4.96 -5.35 -14.36
C PRO A 150 -6.07 -6.03 -13.56
N GLN A 151 -5.83 -7.24 -13.01
CA GLN A 151 -6.80 -7.92 -12.16
C GLN A 151 -7.00 -7.18 -10.84
N ILE A 152 -5.91 -6.73 -10.21
CA ILE A 152 -5.99 -5.90 -8.99
C ILE A 152 -6.73 -4.60 -9.29
N GLN A 153 -6.42 -3.93 -10.40
CA GLN A 153 -7.10 -2.70 -10.79
C GLN A 153 -8.61 -2.93 -10.95
N SER A 154 -9.02 -3.97 -11.68
CA SER A 154 -10.44 -4.28 -11.86
C SER A 154 -11.15 -4.61 -10.55
N GLU A 155 -10.50 -5.35 -9.65
CA GLU A 155 -11.07 -5.67 -8.34
C GLU A 155 -11.24 -4.40 -7.48
N VAL A 156 -10.30 -3.45 -7.55
CA VAL A 156 -10.41 -2.14 -6.88
C VAL A 156 -11.54 -1.30 -7.49
N GLU A 157 -11.73 -1.36 -8.81
CA GLU A 157 -12.84 -0.71 -9.51
C GLU A 157 -14.21 -1.31 -9.15
N GLN A 158 -14.27 -2.56 -8.70
CA GLN A 158 -15.49 -3.21 -8.22
C GLN A 158 -15.71 -3.07 -6.71
N TRP A 159 -14.64 -2.95 -5.93
CA TRP A 159 -14.68 -2.86 -4.47
C TRP A 159 -15.44 -1.63 -3.96
N ASP A 160 -16.31 -1.80 -2.97
CA ASP A 160 -17.07 -0.72 -2.33
C ASP A 160 -16.71 -0.59 -0.84
N PRO A 161 -16.12 0.54 -0.40
CA PRO A 161 -15.75 0.77 0.99
C PRO A 161 -16.91 0.67 2.00
N LEU A 162 -18.16 0.83 1.57
CA LEU A 162 -19.32 0.85 2.47
C LEU A 162 -19.95 -0.52 2.67
N THR A 163 -19.75 -1.45 1.74
CA THR A 163 -20.46 -2.74 1.74
C THR A 163 -19.52 -3.95 1.81
N ASP A 164 -18.28 -3.82 1.35
CA ASP A 164 -17.33 -4.92 1.40
C ASP A 164 -16.82 -5.20 2.81
N LEU A 165 -16.91 -6.46 3.21
CA LEU A 165 -16.51 -6.94 4.53
C LEU A 165 -15.00 -7.17 4.67
N VAL A 166 -14.31 -7.39 3.55
CA VAL A 166 -12.87 -7.66 3.54
C VAL A 166 -12.12 -6.33 3.36
N PRO A 167 -11.31 -5.90 4.35
CA PRO A 167 -10.53 -4.69 4.23
C PRO A 167 -9.59 -4.74 3.02
N ILE A 168 -9.68 -3.74 2.15
CA ILE A 168 -8.95 -3.67 0.89
C ILE A 168 -7.42 -3.77 1.03
N HIS A 169 -6.87 -3.22 2.11
CA HIS A 169 -5.43 -3.26 2.36
C HIS A 169 -4.89 -4.69 2.50
N LEU A 170 -5.71 -5.65 2.96
CA LEU A 170 -5.26 -7.03 3.21
C LEU A 170 -4.84 -7.76 1.93
N TRP A 171 -5.46 -7.43 0.78
CA TRP A 171 -5.15 -8.07 -0.49
C TRP A 171 -4.39 -7.17 -1.47
N ILE A 172 -4.17 -5.90 -1.14
CA ILE A 172 -3.31 -4.98 -1.92
C ILE A 172 -1.90 -4.88 -1.32
N HIS A 173 -1.77 -4.72 0.00
CA HIS A 173 -0.47 -4.51 0.64
C HIS A 173 0.57 -5.60 0.37
N PRO A 174 0.20 -6.90 0.27
CA PRO A 174 1.16 -7.96 -0.05
C PRO A 174 1.88 -7.74 -1.40
N TRP A 175 1.28 -6.99 -2.32
CA TRP A 175 1.85 -6.69 -3.64
C TRP A 175 2.76 -5.45 -3.66
N LEU A 176 2.83 -4.67 -2.58
CA LEU A 176 3.65 -3.45 -2.51
C LEU A 176 5.12 -3.67 -2.87
N PRO A 177 5.81 -4.74 -2.43
CA PRO A 177 7.20 -4.97 -2.79
C PRO A 177 7.44 -5.08 -4.30
N TYR A 178 6.42 -5.48 -5.07
CA TYR A 178 6.52 -5.76 -6.50
C TYR A 178 5.91 -4.67 -7.37
N LEU A 179 4.80 -4.06 -6.94
CA LEU A 179 3.95 -3.19 -7.75
C LEU A 179 3.78 -1.76 -7.21
N SER A 180 4.50 -1.37 -6.14
CA SER A 180 4.34 -0.06 -5.49
C SER A 180 4.33 1.13 -6.47
N LYS A 181 5.27 1.18 -7.44
CA LYS A 181 5.34 2.28 -8.42
C LYS A 181 4.12 2.34 -9.34
N HIS A 182 3.60 1.18 -9.73
CA HIS A 182 2.42 1.08 -10.59
C HIS A 182 1.14 1.42 -9.83
N PHE A 183 1.08 1.08 -8.54
CA PHE A 183 -0.08 1.41 -7.72
C PHE A 183 -0.27 2.92 -7.55
N GLU A 184 0.81 3.70 -7.44
CA GLU A 184 0.73 5.16 -7.35
C GLU A 184 -0.01 5.79 -8.54
N THR A 185 0.20 5.27 -9.74
CA THR A 185 -0.36 5.82 -10.98
C THR A 185 -1.69 5.21 -11.38
N ILE A 186 -1.91 3.92 -11.09
CA ILE A 186 -3.04 3.15 -11.63
C ILE A 186 -4.10 2.85 -10.56
N VAL A 187 -3.69 2.39 -9.38
CA VAL A 187 -4.62 1.84 -8.37
C VAL A 187 -5.05 2.90 -7.34
N TYR A 188 -4.09 3.65 -6.80
CA TYR A 188 -4.35 4.61 -5.73
C TYR A 188 -5.25 5.78 -6.13
N PRO A 189 -5.24 6.31 -7.37
CA PRO A 189 -6.20 7.34 -7.77
C PRO A 189 -7.66 6.89 -7.59
N THR A 190 -8.00 5.70 -8.09
CA THR A 190 -9.35 5.11 -7.96
C THR A 190 -9.68 4.80 -6.51
N LEU A 191 -8.74 4.21 -5.77
CA LEU A 191 -8.91 3.91 -4.35
C LEU A 191 -9.20 5.18 -3.53
N ARG A 192 -8.39 6.24 -3.68
CA ARG A 192 -8.58 7.53 -3.01
C ARG A 192 -9.91 8.16 -3.42
N GLN A 193 -10.29 8.09 -4.69
CA GLN A 193 -11.59 8.60 -5.14
C GLN A 193 -12.74 7.89 -4.42
N LYS A 194 -12.74 6.56 -4.37
CA LYS A 194 -13.79 5.78 -3.70
C LYS A 194 -13.86 6.05 -2.20
N LEU A 195 -12.71 6.07 -1.53
CA LEU A 195 -12.62 6.43 -0.12
C LEU A 195 -13.14 7.85 0.14
N SER A 196 -12.79 8.82 -0.72
CA SER A 196 -13.29 10.20 -0.64
C SER A 196 -14.81 10.26 -0.77
N VAL A 197 -15.39 9.51 -1.72
CA VAL A 197 -16.85 9.43 -1.90
C VAL A 197 -17.54 8.84 -0.68
N ALA A 198 -17.00 7.75 -0.12
CA ALA A 198 -17.54 7.12 1.09
C ALA A 198 -17.53 8.06 2.30
N LEU A 199 -16.49 8.89 2.42
CA LEU A 199 -16.34 9.85 3.50
C LEU A 199 -17.28 11.07 3.40
N ASN A 200 -17.98 11.27 2.28
CA ASN A 200 -18.91 12.41 2.13
C ASN A 200 -20.02 12.40 3.19
N ALA A 201 -20.58 11.21 3.49
CA ALA A 201 -21.63 11.02 4.49
C ALA A 201 -21.08 10.62 5.87
N TRP A 202 -19.75 10.49 6.02
CA TRP A 202 -19.12 10.08 7.26
C TRP A 202 -19.26 11.15 8.36
N HIS A 203 -19.40 10.66 9.60
CA HIS A 203 -19.46 11.46 10.81
C HIS A 203 -18.34 11.05 11.78
N PRO A 204 -17.68 12.00 12.49
CA PRO A 204 -16.54 11.71 13.37
C PRO A 204 -16.79 10.68 14.49
N SER A 205 -18.04 10.42 14.86
CA SER A 205 -18.39 9.38 15.82
C SER A 205 -18.18 7.95 15.30
N ASP A 206 -18.08 7.77 13.99
CA ASP A 206 -17.82 6.48 13.38
C ASP A 206 -16.31 6.21 13.28
N SER A 207 -15.83 5.30 14.11
CA SER A 207 -14.42 4.90 14.19
C SER A 207 -13.93 4.07 13.01
N SER A 208 -14.84 3.51 12.19
CA SER A 208 -14.49 2.62 11.08
C SER A 208 -13.62 3.31 10.03
N ALA A 209 -13.88 4.60 9.75
CA ALA A 209 -13.11 5.38 8.79
C ALA A 209 -11.62 5.48 9.17
N LYS A 210 -11.31 5.70 10.45
CA LYS A 210 -9.91 5.75 10.91
C LYS A 210 -9.24 4.38 10.72
N LEU A 211 -9.90 3.31 11.13
CA LEU A 211 -9.37 1.94 10.98
C LEU A 211 -9.13 1.58 9.50
N MET A 212 -10.01 2.05 8.61
CA MET A 212 -9.87 1.84 7.17
C MET A 212 -8.70 2.62 6.57
N LEU A 213 -8.45 3.86 7.02
CA LEU A 213 -7.39 4.73 6.50
C LEU A 213 -6.01 4.47 7.11
N GLN A 214 -5.94 3.96 8.34
CA GLN A 214 -4.70 3.78 9.08
C GLN A 214 -3.63 2.95 8.32
N PRO A 215 -3.97 1.83 7.66
CA PRO A 215 -3.00 1.06 6.88
C PRO A 215 -2.35 1.88 5.74
N TRP A 216 -3.04 2.90 5.23
CA TRP A 216 -2.61 3.67 4.07
C TRP A 216 -1.70 4.86 4.42
N ILE A 217 -1.63 5.25 5.69
CA ILE A 217 -0.88 6.44 6.15
C ILE A 217 0.60 6.36 5.74
N ASN A 218 1.22 5.19 5.89
CA ASN A 218 2.63 4.95 5.57
C ASN A 218 2.84 4.39 4.15
N VAL A 219 1.76 4.21 3.38
CA VAL A 219 1.79 3.61 2.04
C VAL A 219 1.63 4.68 0.97
N PHE A 220 0.72 5.62 1.15
CA PHE A 220 0.58 6.76 0.25
C PHE A 220 1.74 7.74 0.44
N GLN A 221 2.14 8.39 -0.65
CA GLN A 221 3.06 9.52 -0.54
C GLN A 221 2.48 10.59 0.39
N GLN A 222 3.35 11.13 1.26
CA GLN A 222 2.96 12.04 2.33
C GLN A 222 2.05 13.18 1.85
N GLY A 223 2.42 13.87 0.76
CA GLY A 223 1.63 14.97 0.22
C GLY A 223 0.21 14.58 -0.23
N TYR A 224 0.03 13.39 -0.80
CA TYR A 224 -1.30 12.90 -1.17
C TYR A 224 -2.14 12.51 0.04
N MET A 225 -1.52 11.90 1.06
CA MET A 225 -2.22 11.54 2.30
C MET A 225 -2.68 12.79 3.05
N GLU A 226 -1.81 13.79 3.21
CA GLU A 226 -2.13 15.05 3.87
C GLU A 226 -3.27 15.78 3.15
N ALA A 227 -3.16 15.94 1.83
CA ALA A 227 -4.21 16.56 1.02
C ALA A 227 -5.55 15.80 1.13
N PHE A 228 -5.50 14.47 1.18
CA PHE A 228 -6.69 13.63 1.35
C PHE A 228 -7.35 13.85 2.72
N LEU A 229 -6.58 13.89 3.81
CA LEU A 229 -7.08 14.13 5.17
C LEU A 229 -7.68 15.54 5.30
N ILE A 230 -6.98 16.56 4.79
CA ILE A 230 -7.44 17.96 4.80
C ILE A 230 -8.77 18.10 4.04
N LYS A 231 -8.92 17.40 2.90
CA LYS A 231 -10.13 17.48 2.10
C LYS A 231 -11.32 16.74 2.73
N ASN A 232 -11.11 15.55 3.26
CA ASN A 232 -12.21 14.63 3.60
C ASN A 232 -12.50 14.52 5.11
N ILE A 233 -11.49 14.68 5.97
CA ILE A 233 -11.61 14.46 7.42
C ILE A 233 -11.75 15.79 8.16
N VAL A 234 -10.85 16.74 7.91
CA VAL A 234 -10.75 18.01 8.65
C VAL A 234 -12.07 18.81 8.67
N PRO A 235 -12.82 18.96 7.57
CA PRO A 235 -14.07 19.73 7.59
C PRO A 235 -15.13 19.15 8.52
N LYS A 236 -15.16 17.82 8.69
CA LYS A 236 -16.10 17.13 9.59
C LYS A 236 -15.68 17.29 11.05
N LEU A 237 -14.37 17.24 11.34
CA LEU A 237 -13.84 17.53 12.68
C LEU A 237 -14.08 19.00 13.07
N GLN A 238 -13.91 19.92 12.13
CA GLN A 238 -14.26 21.34 12.30
C GLN A 238 -15.74 21.49 12.66
N ALA A 239 -16.65 20.83 11.93
CA ALA A 239 -18.07 20.86 12.25
C ALA A 239 -18.37 20.29 13.66
N ALA A 240 -17.69 19.20 14.06
CA ALA A 240 -17.82 18.65 15.41
C ALA A 240 -17.36 19.64 16.49
N LEU A 241 -16.24 20.33 16.31
CA LEU A 241 -15.79 21.38 17.24
C LEU A 241 -16.71 22.62 17.23
N HIS A 242 -17.30 22.94 16.07
CA HIS A 242 -18.26 24.03 15.97
C HIS A 242 -19.54 23.72 16.75
N ALA A 243 -20.05 22.48 16.65
CA ALA A 243 -21.19 22.00 17.44
C ALA A 243 -20.86 21.78 18.92
N PHE A 244 -19.58 21.71 19.28
CA PHE A 244 -19.14 21.35 20.63
C PHE A 244 -19.52 22.41 21.68
N VAL A 245 -20.35 22.06 22.65
CA VAL A 245 -20.74 23.00 23.72
C VAL A 245 -19.74 22.90 24.88
N ILE A 246 -19.07 24.02 25.19
CA ILE A 246 -18.13 24.11 26.32
C ILE A 246 -18.90 24.64 27.53
N ASN A 247 -19.21 23.76 28.48
CA ASN A 247 -19.97 24.06 29.69
C ASN A 247 -19.21 23.57 30.93
N PRO A 248 -18.69 24.48 31.77
CA PRO A 248 -17.91 24.11 32.96
C PRO A 248 -18.67 23.27 33.99
N HIS A 249 -20.01 23.37 34.03
CA HIS A 249 -20.84 22.67 35.02
C HIS A 249 -21.26 21.27 34.57
N HIS A 250 -21.29 21.01 33.26
CA HIS A 250 -21.70 19.74 32.69
C HIS A 250 -21.02 19.54 31.33
N GLN A 251 -19.75 19.14 31.36
CA GLN A 251 -18.95 18.98 30.16
C GLN A 251 -19.16 17.58 29.55
N GLN A 252 -19.76 17.53 28.36
CA GLN A 252 -19.75 16.34 27.52
C GLN A 252 -18.47 16.37 26.69
N LEU A 253 -17.85 15.21 26.42
CA LEU A 253 -16.55 15.13 25.73
C LEU A 253 -16.61 14.39 24.40
N ASP A 254 -17.79 14.01 23.91
CA ASP A 254 -17.90 13.19 22.69
C ASP A 254 -17.24 13.86 21.48
N ASN A 255 -17.61 15.12 21.17
CA ASN A 255 -17.01 15.85 20.05
C ASN A 255 -15.51 16.07 20.22
N TRP A 256 -15.05 16.26 21.47
CA TRP A 256 -13.62 16.36 21.77
C TRP A 256 -12.91 15.03 21.48
N ASN A 257 -13.45 13.93 21.98
CA ASN A 257 -12.89 12.59 21.80
C ASN A 257 -12.85 12.21 20.33
N TRP A 258 -13.89 12.56 19.55
CA TRP A 258 -13.88 12.33 18.11
C TRP A 258 -12.75 13.07 17.40
N VAL A 259 -12.44 14.31 17.79
CA VAL A 259 -11.31 15.07 17.20
C VAL A 259 -9.97 14.52 17.70
N ASN A 260 -9.85 14.26 19.00
CA ASN A 260 -8.63 13.75 19.61
C ASN A 260 -8.25 12.36 19.06
N ALA A 261 -9.23 11.56 18.64
CA ALA A 261 -9.00 10.27 18.01
C ALA A 261 -8.19 10.36 16.71
N TRP A 262 -8.06 11.53 16.08
CA TRP A 262 -7.28 11.73 14.85
C TRP A 262 -5.93 12.41 15.09
N SER A 263 -5.54 12.63 16.34
CA SER A 263 -4.31 13.37 16.69
C SER A 263 -3.00 12.69 16.28
N ASP A 264 -3.04 11.38 16.09
CA ASP A 264 -1.94 10.52 15.64
C ASP A 264 -1.83 10.41 14.11
N VAL A 265 -2.87 10.85 13.38
CA VAL A 265 -2.95 10.72 11.92
C VAL A 265 -2.85 12.07 11.22
N LEU A 266 -3.42 13.13 11.82
CA LEU A 266 -3.39 14.47 11.23
C LEU A 266 -2.01 15.13 11.35
N PRO A 267 -1.58 15.89 10.33
CA PRO A 267 -0.41 16.73 10.45
C PRO A 267 -0.55 17.70 11.64
N LEU A 268 0.50 17.82 12.44
CA LEU A 268 0.52 18.68 13.62
C LEU A 268 0.08 20.13 13.31
N PRO A 269 0.56 20.79 12.23
CA PRO A 269 0.13 22.15 11.91
C PRO A 269 -1.39 22.26 11.69
N THR A 270 -1.98 21.29 10.97
CA THR A 270 -3.42 21.24 10.69
C THR A 270 -4.24 21.07 11.97
N LEU A 271 -3.79 20.20 12.88
CA LEU A 271 -4.47 19.99 14.15
C LEU A 271 -4.39 21.21 15.07
N VAL A 272 -3.23 21.88 15.11
CA VAL A 272 -3.05 23.13 15.84
C VAL A 272 -4.00 24.20 15.31
N GLU A 273 -4.06 24.39 13.99
CA GLU A 273 -4.95 25.37 13.35
C GLU A 273 -6.42 25.07 13.64
N LEU A 274 -6.82 23.80 13.54
CA LEU A 274 -8.16 23.34 13.83
C LEU A 274 -8.59 23.72 15.27
N LEU A 275 -7.74 23.45 16.25
CA LEU A 275 -8.00 23.81 17.65
C LEU A 275 -7.99 25.31 17.88
N ASP A 276 -7.02 26.02 17.29
CA ASP A 276 -6.87 27.47 17.44
C ASP A 276 -8.08 28.24 16.93
N GLN A 277 -8.68 27.79 15.81
CA GLN A 277 -9.80 28.46 15.17
C GLN A 277 -11.16 28.04 15.75
N HIS A 278 -11.33 26.76 16.13
CA HIS A 278 -12.67 26.23 16.43
C HIS A 278 -12.89 25.85 17.88
N PHE A 279 -11.84 25.56 18.65
CA PHE A 279 -11.94 25.21 20.06
C PHE A 279 -11.64 26.41 20.98
N PHE A 280 -10.45 27.00 20.86
CA PHE A 280 -9.95 28.00 21.80
C PHE A 280 -10.80 29.28 21.91
N PRO A 281 -11.38 29.84 20.83
CA PRO A 281 -12.20 31.05 20.95
C PRO A 281 -13.43 30.82 21.81
N LYS A 282 -14.07 29.65 21.68
CA LYS A 282 -15.23 29.26 22.50
C LYS A 282 -14.80 29.00 23.94
N TRP A 283 -13.69 28.30 24.12
CA TRP A 283 -13.15 27.96 25.43
C TRP A 283 -12.78 29.20 26.25
N LEU A 284 -12.05 30.14 25.65
CA LEU A 284 -11.68 31.42 26.28
C LEU A 284 -12.90 32.31 26.55
N LYS A 285 -13.89 32.32 25.66
CA LYS A 285 -15.15 33.05 25.89
C LYS A 285 -15.89 32.49 27.09
N THR A 286 -16.03 31.16 27.18
CA THR A 286 -16.66 30.49 28.32
C THR A 286 -15.93 30.80 29.62
N LEU A 287 -14.59 30.74 29.63
CA LEU A 287 -13.77 31.10 30.79
C LEU A 287 -14.03 32.55 31.24
N THR A 288 -14.02 33.49 30.29
CA THR A 288 -14.26 34.92 30.57
C THR A 288 -15.66 35.16 31.13
N MET A 289 -16.69 34.51 30.55
CA MET A 289 -18.06 34.62 31.06
C MET A 289 -18.19 34.04 32.47
N TRP A 290 -17.58 32.86 32.73
CA TRP A 290 -17.65 32.21 34.03
C TRP A 290 -16.99 33.03 35.13
N ILE A 291 -15.83 33.64 34.84
CA ILE A 291 -15.13 34.53 35.75
C ILE A 291 -15.99 35.74 36.17
N ASN A 292 -16.82 36.26 35.28
CA ASN A 292 -17.64 37.43 35.54
C ASN A 292 -18.94 37.13 36.34
N MET A 293 -19.31 35.85 36.51
CA MET A 293 -20.59 35.44 37.14
C MET A 293 -20.42 34.85 38.55
N ASN A 294 -19.48 35.38 39.34
CA ASN A 294 -19.11 34.95 40.70
C ASN A 294 -18.27 33.64 40.74
N PRO A 295 -16.94 33.73 40.54
CA PRO A 295 -16.09 32.57 40.29
C PRO A 295 -15.72 31.80 41.56
N ASN A 296 -15.77 30.47 41.51
CA ASN A 296 -14.97 29.62 42.39
C ASN A 296 -13.59 29.39 41.73
N HIS A 297 -12.55 30.02 42.26
CA HIS A 297 -11.21 29.99 41.68
C HIS A 297 -10.59 28.59 41.60
N GLU A 298 -10.89 27.71 42.57
CA GLU A 298 -10.42 26.33 42.57
C GLU A 298 -11.04 25.53 41.43
N GLN A 299 -12.36 25.69 41.22
CA GLN A 299 -13.06 25.03 40.11
C GLN A 299 -12.53 25.48 38.75
N ILE A 300 -12.22 26.78 38.59
CA ILE A 300 -11.64 27.31 37.35
C ILE A 300 -10.23 26.75 37.12
N SER A 301 -9.40 26.67 38.16
CA SER A 301 -8.05 26.09 38.07
C SER A 301 -8.09 24.60 37.70
N ASN A 302 -8.99 23.83 38.31
CA ASN A 302 -9.21 22.42 38.00
C ASN A 302 -9.71 22.24 36.56
N TRP A 303 -10.63 23.09 36.10
CA TRP A 303 -11.15 23.06 34.73
C TRP A 303 -10.07 23.39 33.69
N TYR A 304 -9.25 24.42 33.93
CA TYR A 304 -8.10 24.75 33.08
C TYR A 304 -7.12 23.57 32.97
N THR A 305 -6.76 22.99 34.11
CA THR A 305 -5.78 21.90 34.19
C THR A 305 -6.32 20.63 33.54
N GLY A 306 -7.61 20.34 33.75
CA GLY A 306 -8.31 19.25 33.09
C GLY A 306 -8.22 19.35 31.57
N TRP A 307 -8.58 20.51 31.00
CA TRP A 307 -8.50 20.73 29.55
C TRP A 307 -7.08 20.60 29.00
N LYS A 308 -6.09 21.15 29.71
CA LYS A 308 -4.68 21.02 29.32
C LYS A 308 -4.21 19.56 29.34
N SER A 309 -4.70 18.76 30.30
CA SER A 309 -4.34 17.34 30.43
C SER A 309 -4.96 16.44 29.35
N LEU A 310 -6.09 16.84 28.76
CA LEU A 310 -6.75 16.10 27.68
C LEU A 310 -6.05 16.22 26.33
N MET A 311 -5.16 17.20 26.17
CA MET A 311 -4.43 17.44 24.92
C MET A 311 -3.13 16.63 24.88
N PRO A 312 -2.80 15.99 23.74
CA PRO A 312 -1.50 15.38 23.52
C PRO A 312 -0.34 16.33 23.85
N PRO A 313 0.74 15.86 24.50
CA PRO A 313 1.86 16.72 24.92
C PRO A 313 2.47 17.52 23.77
N VAL A 314 2.60 16.91 22.59
CA VAL A 314 3.15 17.57 21.38
C VAL A 314 2.33 18.80 20.99
N ILE A 315 1.01 18.77 21.20
CA ILE A 315 0.11 19.89 20.89
C ILE A 315 0.22 20.96 21.97
N VAL A 316 0.21 20.57 23.25
CA VAL A 316 0.36 21.50 24.38
C VAL A 316 1.67 22.28 24.28
N GLU A 317 2.73 21.64 23.81
CA GLU A 317 4.03 22.26 23.66
C GLU A 317 4.15 23.22 22.46
N HIS A 318 3.20 23.19 21.52
CA HIS A 318 3.22 24.02 20.33
C HIS A 318 3.04 25.52 20.67
N PRO A 319 3.84 26.45 20.08
CA PRO A 319 3.83 27.87 20.44
C PRO A 319 2.45 28.54 20.41
N THR A 320 1.65 28.27 19.37
CA THR A 320 0.28 28.81 19.23
C THR A 320 -0.61 28.39 20.41
N ILE A 321 -0.58 27.10 20.75
CA ILE A 321 -1.40 26.49 21.80
C ILE A 321 -0.95 26.99 23.18
N LYS A 322 0.37 27.06 23.42
CA LYS A 322 0.93 27.72 24.61
C LYS A 322 0.43 29.15 24.75
N GLY A 323 0.44 29.93 23.67
CA GLY A 323 -0.08 31.30 23.67
C GLY A 323 -1.55 31.39 24.11
N ARG A 324 -2.40 30.46 23.69
CA ARG A 324 -3.82 30.41 24.13
C ARG A 324 -3.96 30.04 25.60
N PHE A 325 -3.16 29.09 26.08
CA PHE A 325 -3.14 28.74 27.50
C PHE A 325 -2.57 29.86 28.38
N HIS A 326 -1.57 30.60 27.93
CA HIS A 326 -1.08 31.81 28.61
C HIS A 326 -2.15 32.90 28.63
N SER A 327 -2.85 33.13 27.52
CA SER A 327 -3.97 34.08 27.46
C SER A 327 -5.05 33.76 28.51
N ALA A 328 -5.37 32.48 28.71
CA ALA A 328 -6.29 32.06 29.76
C ALA A 328 -5.76 32.34 31.17
N LEU A 329 -4.48 32.08 31.43
CA LEU A 329 -3.86 32.42 32.72
C LEU A 329 -3.88 33.93 33.00
N ASP A 330 -3.67 34.76 31.97
CA ASP A 330 -3.78 36.22 32.09
C ASP A 330 -5.21 36.67 32.44
N ILE A 331 -6.23 36.02 31.87
CA ILE A 331 -7.63 36.29 32.21
C ILE A 331 -7.91 35.88 33.67
N MET A 332 -7.42 34.71 34.09
CA MET A 332 -7.58 34.21 35.46
C MET A 332 -6.86 35.09 36.49
N SER A 333 -5.65 35.57 36.20
CA SER A 333 -4.86 36.40 37.14
C SER A 333 -5.47 37.79 37.36
N ARG A 334 -6.05 38.40 36.31
CA ARG A 334 -6.78 39.67 36.42
C ARG A 334 -8.02 39.55 37.31
N ALA A 335 -8.69 38.41 37.31
CA ALA A 335 -9.88 38.16 38.13
C ALA A 335 -9.58 38.03 39.63
N VAL A 336 -8.37 37.63 40.00
CA VAL A 336 -7.91 37.44 41.40
C VAL A 336 -7.31 38.73 41.98
N GLY A 337 -7.22 39.82 41.19
CA GLY A 337 -6.66 41.11 41.63
C GLY A 337 -5.21 41.37 41.18
N GLY A 338 -4.76 40.75 40.09
CA GLY A 338 -3.48 41.10 39.46
C GLY A 338 -3.43 42.59 39.05
N PRO A 339 -2.25 43.23 39.05
CA PRO A 339 -2.12 44.68 38.89
C PRO A 339 -2.75 45.13 37.56
N SER A 340 -3.72 46.04 37.64
CA SER A 340 -4.25 46.75 36.49
C SER A 340 -3.10 47.41 35.73
N MET A 341 -2.99 47.15 34.42
CA MET A 341 -2.08 47.90 33.55
C MET A 341 -2.25 49.40 33.78
N PRO A 342 -1.18 50.19 33.94
CA PRO A 342 -1.29 51.63 34.20
C PRO A 342 -2.09 52.28 33.08
N GLN A 343 -3.14 53.03 33.43
CA GLN A 343 -3.83 53.87 32.45
C GLN A 343 -2.83 54.87 31.86
N PRO A 344 -2.82 55.09 30.53
CA PRO A 344 -1.99 56.12 29.93
C PRO A 344 -2.37 57.50 30.49
N PRO A 345 -1.39 58.38 30.74
CA PRO A 345 -1.66 59.67 31.37
C PRO A 345 -2.60 60.53 30.51
N PRO A 346 -3.47 61.33 31.14
CA PRO A 346 -4.38 62.21 30.41
C PRO A 346 -3.59 63.23 29.56
N PRO A 347 -4.10 63.60 28.38
CA PRO A 347 -3.41 64.55 27.51
C PRO A 347 -3.26 65.92 28.19
N PRO A 348 -2.13 66.61 27.96
CA PRO A 348 -1.83 67.87 28.63
C PRO A 348 -2.87 68.93 28.25
N THR A 349 -3.39 69.59 29.28
CA THR A 349 -4.28 70.74 29.14
C THR A 349 -3.45 71.94 28.69
N ILE A 350 -3.74 72.44 27.49
CA ILE A 350 -3.12 73.66 26.95
C ILE A 350 -3.82 74.84 27.61
N HIS A 351 -3.07 75.64 28.38
CA HIS A 351 -3.51 76.95 28.89
C HIS A 351 -3.22 78.05 27.89
#